data_AF-A0A3R7FVN9-F1
#
_entry.id   AF-A0A3R7FVN9-F1
#
_cell.length_a   1.000
_cell.length_b   1.000
_cell.length_c   1.000
_cell.angle_alpha   90.00
_cell.angle_beta   90.00
_cell.angle_gamma   90.00
#
_symmetry.space_group_name_H-M   'P 1'
#
loop_
_entity.id
_entity.type
_entity.pdbx_description
1 polymer ?
#
loop_
_entity_poly.entity_id
_entity_poly.type
_entity_poly.pdbx_seq_one_letter_code
_entity_poly.pdbx_strand_id
1 'polypeptide(L)' 'MLWVLDVAGVVCLLQGISPLAQKAAGQDPDQSFFIVNQLSQYQPLGSIALIALGILLLVLSQGIRKARK' A
#
# COMPACT_ATOMS: atom_id res chain seq x y z
N MET A 1 -17.34 4.11 -10.63
CA MET A 1 -15.88 4.35 -10.79
C MET A 1 -15.12 4.50 -9.47
N LEU A 2 -15.73 4.94 -8.35
CA LEU A 2 -15.02 5.08 -7.05
C LEU A 2 -14.46 3.76 -6.49
N TRP A 3 -14.99 2.62 -6.90
CA TRP A 3 -14.45 1.30 -6.56
C TRP A 3 -13.00 1.09 -7.01
N VAL A 4 -12.57 1.77 -8.08
CA VAL A 4 -11.18 1.71 -8.55
C VAL A 4 -10.24 2.35 -7.54
N LEU A 5 -10.66 3.45 -6.89
CA LEU A 5 -9.89 4.11 -5.83
C LEU A 5 -9.79 3.22 -4.58
N ASP A 6 -10.86 2.50 -4.23
CA ASP A 6 -10.84 1.54 -3.13
C ASP A 6 -9.87 0.39 -3.41
N VAL A 7 -9.98 -0.23 -4.59
CA VAL A 7 -9.11 -1.34 -5.00
C VAL A 7 -7.66 -0.87 -5.05
N ALA A 8 -7.37 0.29 -5.65
CA ALA A 8 -6.03 0.85 -5.69
C ALA A 8 -5.49 1.15 -4.28
N GLY A 9 -6.33 1.69 -3.39
CA GLY A 9 -5.96 1.96 -2.00
C GLY A 9 -5.61 0.69 -1.24
N VAL A 10 -6.43 -0.36 -1.35
CA VAL A 10 -6.18 -1.67 -0.73
C VAL A 10 -4.93 -2.33 -1.30
N VAL A 11 -4.71 -2.29 -2.61
CA VAL A 11 -3.50 -2.84 -3.24
C VAL A 11 -2.25 -2.10 -2.74
N CYS A 12 -2.29 -0.78 -2.61
CA CYS A 12 -1.17 -0.01 -2.05
C CYS A 12 -0.89 -0.40 -0.59
N LEU A 13 -1.93 -0.59 0.22
CA LEU A 13 -1.78 -1.06 1.60
C LEU A 13 -1.13 -2.44 1.67
N LEU A 14 -1.60 -3.40 0.86
CA LEU A 14 -1.03 -4.75 0.81
C LEU A 14 0.44 -4.71 0.37
N GLN A 15 0.74 -3.96 -0.69
CA GLN A 15 2.10 -3.81 -1.21
C GLN A 15 3.06 -3.14 -0.23
N GLY A 16 2.58 -2.28 0.68
CA GLY A 16 3.40 -1.68 1.72
C GLY A 16 3.49 -2.51 3.01
N ILE A 17 2.41 -3.15 3.45
CA ILE A 17 2.38 -3.92 4.70
C ILE A 17 3.05 -5.29 4.55
N SER A 18 2.79 -6.01 3.46
CA SER A 18 3.31 -7.36 3.24
C SER A 18 4.83 -7.48 3.34
N PRO A 19 5.66 -6.64 2.70
CA PRO A 19 7.12 -6.72 2.83
C PRO A 19 7.61 -6.41 4.25
N LEU A 20 6.95 -5.48 4.96
CA LEU A 20 7.24 -5.23 6.38
C LEU A 20 6.89 -6.43 7.27
N ALA A 21 5.75 -7.07 7.01
CA ALA A 21 5.29 -8.25 7.73
C ALA A 21 6.21 -9.46 7.48
N GLN A 22 6.66 -9.67 6.23
CA GLN A 22 7.63 -10.72 5.90
C GLN A 22 8.95 -10.50 6.61
N LYS A 23 9.48 -9.27 6.58
CA LYS A 23 10.70 -8.90 7.29
C LYS A 23 10.57 -9.11 8.81
N ALA A 24 9.42 -8.77 9.39
CA ALA A 24 9.13 -9.01 10.81
C ALA A 24 9.00 -10.51 11.14
N ALA A 25 8.53 -11.33 10.20
CA ALA A 25 8.44 -12.78 10.32
C ALA A 25 9.78 -13.51 10.08
N GLY A 26 10.88 -12.77 9.82
CA GLY A 26 12.19 -13.35 9.49
C GLY A 26 12.24 -14.01 8.12
N GLN A 27 11.25 -13.75 7.26
CA GLN A 27 11.25 -14.19 5.86
C GLN A 27 11.95 -13.16 4.99
N ASP A 28 12.65 -13.63 3.95
CA ASP A 28 13.39 -12.77 3.05
C ASP A 28 12.43 -12.14 2.04
N PRO A 29 12.14 -10.84 2.14
CA PRO A 29 11.12 -10.21 1.31
C PRO A 29 11.52 -10.17 -0.17
N ASP A 30 12.82 -10.24 -0.49
CA ASP A 30 13.35 -10.23 -1.86
C ASP A 30 12.93 -11.44 -2.70
N GLN A 31 12.41 -12.51 -2.08
CA GLN A 31 11.81 -13.64 -2.81
C GLN A 31 10.37 -13.38 -3.27
N SER A 32 9.75 -12.28 -2.81
CA SER A 32 8.39 -11.91 -3.17
C SER A 32 8.36 -10.75 -4.16
N PHE A 33 7.41 -10.74 -5.09
CA PHE A 33 7.21 -9.63 -6.03
C PHE A 33 6.47 -8.46 -5.37
N PHE A 34 7.18 -7.65 -4.58
CA PHE A 34 6.68 -6.35 -4.12
C PHE A 34 7.36 -5.20 -4.86
N ILE A 35 6.60 -4.14 -5.14
CA ILE A 35 7.10 -2.94 -5.83
C ILE A 35 8.29 -2.33 -5.07
N VAL A 36 8.24 -2.38 -3.73
CA VAL A 36 9.30 -1.83 -2.86
C VAL A 36 10.58 -2.65 -2.85
N ASN A 37 10.55 -3.91 -3.31
CA ASN A 37 11.74 -4.77 -3.39
C ASN A 37 12.65 -4.39 -4.56
N GLN A 38 12.12 -3.71 -5.59
CA GLN A 38 12.97 -3.11 -6.63
C GLN A 38 13.87 -1.99 -6.09
N LEU A 39 13.55 -1.48 -4.89
CA LEU A 39 14.30 -0.45 -4.17
C LEU A 39 14.72 -1.01 -2.80
N SER A 40 15.46 -2.13 -2.79
CA SER A 40 15.87 -2.86 -1.57
C SER A 40 16.47 -1.97 -0.48
N GLN A 41 17.28 -0.97 -0.86
CA GLN A 41 17.87 0.01 0.08
C GLN A 41 16.83 0.96 0.72
N TYR A 42 15.73 1.26 0.03
CA TYR A 42 14.66 2.15 0.47
C TYR A 42 13.37 1.43 0.81
N GLN A 43 13.38 0.10 0.88
CA GLN A 43 12.21 -0.75 1.10
C GLN A 43 11.34 -0.31 2.29
N PRO A 44 11.87 0.09 3.47
CA PRO A 44 11.01 0.54 4.58
C PRO A 44 10.32 1.88 4.26
N LEU A 45 11.04 2.81 3.64
CA LEU A 45 10.51 4.12 3.25
C LEU A 45 9.46 3.98 2.14
N GLY A 46 9.72 3.15 1.13
CA GLY A 46 8.77 2.83 0.07
C GLY A 46 7.49 2.17 0.61
N SER A 47 7.63 1.29 1.60
CA SER A 47 6.51 0.64 2.27
C SER A 47 5.63 1.65 3.02
N ILE A 48 6.25 2.57 3.77
CA ILE A 48 5.54 3.65 4.47
C ILE A 48 4.83 4.58 3.47
N ALA A 49 5.50 4.94 2.37
CA ALA A 49 4.92 5.79 1.33
C ALA A 49 3.69 5.13 0.68
N LEU A 50 3.76 3.83 0.37
CA LEU A 50 2.63 3.07 -0.16
C LEU A 50 1.48 2.97 0.83
N ILE A 51 1.78 2.77 2.11
CA ILE A 51 0.75 2.74 3.17
C ILE A 51 0.04 4.10 3.24
N ALA A 52 0.79 5.19 3.30
CA ALA A 52 0.25 6.54 3.36
C ALA A 52 -0.61 6.86 2.12
N LEU A 53 -0.14 6.48 0.92
CA LEU A 53 -0.89 6.63 -0.31
C LEU A 53 -2.18 5.79 -0.31
N GLY A 54 -2.12 4.55 0.15
CA GLY A 54 -3.28 3.67 0.28
C GLY A 54 -4.37 4.24 1.19
N ILE A 55 -3.97 4.76 2.36
CA ILE A 55 -4.89 5.44 3.29
C ILE A 55 -5.50 6.68 2.62
N LEU A 56 -4.69 7.50 1.95
CA LEU A 56 -5.17 8.72 1.30
C LEU A 56 -6.22 8.41 0.22
N LEU A 57 -6.00 7.39 -0.61
CA LEU A 57 -6.95 6.97 -1.65
C LEU A 57 -8.29 6.52 -1.06
N LEU A 58 -8.25 5.78 0.06
CA LEU A 58 -9.46 5.34 0.76
C LEU A 58 -10.23 6.52 1.38
N VAL A 59 -9.52 7.44 2.03
CA VAL A 59 -10.11 8.67 2.60
C VAL A 59 -10.74 9.54 1.50
N LEU A 60 -10.05 9.72 0.37
CA LEU A 60 -10.58 10.45 -0.77
C LEU A 60 -11.82 9.77 -1.37
N SER A 61 -11.80 8.45 -1.54
CA SER A 61 -12.95 7.69 -2.01
C SER A 61 -14.16 7.89 -1.09
N GLN A 62 -13.97 7.80 0.23
CA GLN A 62 -15.02 8.05 1.21
C GLN A 62 -15.52 9.50 1.19
N GLY A 63 -14.60 10.47 1.09
CA GLY A 63 -14.94 11.89 1.00
C GLY A 63 -15.81 12.20 -0.22
N ILE A 64 -15.46 11.66 -1.40
CA ILE A 64 -16.25 11.84 -2.62
C ILE A 64 -17.63 11.16 -2.49
N ARG A 65 -17.72 9.99 -1.86
CA ARG A 65 -19.02 9.33 -1.60
C ARG A 65 -19.90 10.18 -0.70
N LYS A 66 -19.33 10.79 0.33
CA LYS A 66 -20.06 11.66 1.26
C LYS A 66 -20.53 12.94 0.59
N ALA A 67 -19.73 13.54 -0.29
CA ALA A 67 -20.09 14.76 -1.01
C ALA A 67 -21.13 14.53 -2.13
N ARG A 68 -21.34 13.28 -2.56
CA ARG A 68 -22.35 12.90 -3.56
C ARG A 68 -23.69 12.46 -2.95
N LYS A 69 -23.76 12.29 -1.63
CA LYS A 69 -25.00 12.04 -0.88
C LYS A 69 -25.62 13.36 -0.46
#